data_AF-A0A2A7BEX7-F1
#
_entry.id   AF-A0A2A7BEX7-F1
#
_cell.length_a   1.000
_cell.length_b   1.000
_cell.length_c   1.000
_cell.angle_alpha   90.00
_cell.angle_beta   90.00
_cell.angle_gamma   90.00
#
_symmetry.space_group_name_H-M   'P 1'
#
loop_
_entity.id
_entity.type
_entity.pdbx_description
1 polymer ?
#
loop_
_entity_poly.entity_id
_entity_poly.type
_entity_poly.pdbx_seq_one_letter_code
_entity_poly.pdbx_strand_id
1 'polypeptide(L)'
;MTGVFGVVLGQILLMFLYLIIGYVLYRTGLITQEGSKALAHLLLYCVLPCVVLKSFCIEYSEKGAVELAVGITAGAGVLLLSMAVLWLFFRKAPWRQIGTVLIIVNAAPIGSNIVVYAQRLGLDSSYAVQMVCLSTLLSLITLPVMLSLAAVFGFV
;
A
#
# COMPACT_ATOMS: atom_id res chain seq x y z
N MET A 1 16.34 -3.35 24.55
CA MET A 1 16.24 -4.36 23.48
C MET A 1 14.91 -4.32 22.72
N THR A 2 14.34 -3.14 22.44
CA THR A 2 13.15 -3.02 21.57
C THR A 2 13.59 -2.56 20.18
N GLY A 3 14.32 -3.43 19.46
CA GLY A 3 14.68 -3.18 18.06
C GLY A 3 13.46 -3.25 17.14
N VAL A 4 13.66 -2.98 15.84
CA VAL A 4 12.65 -3.10 14.78
C VAL A 4 11.82 -4.40 14.91
N PHE A 5 12.46 -5.50 15.27
CA PHE A 5 11.83 -6.79 15.53
C PHE A 5 10.70 -6.72 16.59
N GLY A 6 10.89 -6.00 17.69
CA GLY A 6 9.89 -5.87 18.74
C GLY A 6 8.67 -5.06 18.30
N VAL A 7 8.87 -4.03 17.48
CA VAL A 7 7.79 -3.22 16.91
C VAL A 7 6.96 -4.05 15.93
N VAL A 8 7.62 -4.80 15.05
CA VAL A 8 6.95 -5.69 14.08
C VAL A 8 6.18 -6.80 14.78
N LEU A 9 6.81 -7.47 15.77
CA LEU A 9 6.15 -8.54 16.53
C LEU A 9 4.91 -8.02 17.27
N GLY A 10 5.03 -6.86 17.94
CA GLY A 10 3.89 -6.23 18.62
C GLY A 10 2.75 -5.87 17.66
N GLN A 11 3.07 -5.42 16.46
CA GLN A 11 2.08 -5.11 15.43
C GLN A 11 1.35 -6.36 14.92
N ILE A 12 2.08 -7.46 14.69
CA ILE A 12 1.48 -8.74 14.29
C ILE A 12 0.54 -9.25 15.38
N LEU A 13 0.97 -9.23 16.65
CA LEU A 13 0.15 -9.65 17.79
C LEU A 13 -1.13 -8.82 17.91
N LEU A 14 -1.05 -7.51 17.66
CA LEU A 14 -2.22 -6.62 17.67
C LEU A 14 -3.22 -6.98 16.56
N MET A 15 -2.75 -7.31 15.35
CA MET A 15 -3.62 -7.74 14.25
C MET A 15 -4.36 -9.04 14.59
N PHE A 16 -3.67 -10.00 15.23
CA PHE A 16 -4.31 -11.21 15.73
C PHE A 16 -5.35 -10.91 16.81
N LEU A 17 -5.07 -9.98 17.73
CA LEU A 17 -6.04 -9.57 18.74
C LEU A 17 -7.31 -8.97 18.12
N TYR A 18 -7.17 -8.09 17.12
CA TYR A 18 -8.32 -7.53 16.39
C TYR A 18 -9.14 -8.62 15.66
N LEU A 19 -8.47 -9.61 15.07
CA LEU A 19 -9.12 -10.78 14.46
C LEU A 19 -9.93 -11.58 15.49
N ILE A 20 -9.35 -11.85 16.68
CA ILE A 20 -10.04 -12.58 17.76
C ILE A 20 -11.27 -11.79 18.22
N ILE A 21 -11.12 -10.48 18.44
CA ILE A 21 -12.23 -9.62 18.85
C ILE A 21 -13.35 -9.65 17.79
N GLY A 22 -13.01 -9.48 16.51
CA GLY A 22 -13.97 -9.55 15.41
C GLY A 22 -14.68 -10.91 15.34
N TYR A 23 -13.94 -12.01 15.52
CA TYR A 23 -14.49 -13.36 15.55
C TYR A 23 -15.47 -13.56 16.71
N VAL A 24 -15.10 -13.11 17.92
CA VAL A 24 -15.97 -13.19 19.10
C VAL A 24 -17.24 -12.36 18.90
N LEU A 25 -17.12 -11.12 18.43
CA LEU A 25 -18.25 -10.23 18.15
C LEU A 25 -19.25 -10.82 17.13
N TYR A 26 -18.73 -11.54 16.13
CA TYR A 26 -19.56 -12.27 15.18
C TYR A 26 -20.24 -13.49 15.81
N ARG A 27 -19.50 -14.27 16.61
CA ARG A 27 -20.02 -15.48 17.29
C ARG A 27 -21.03 -15.17 18.39
N THR A 28 -20.91 -14.06 19.09
CA THR A 28 -21.89 -13.61 20.09
C THR A 28 -23.15 -13.01 19.48
N GLY A 29 -23.21 -12.89 18.14
CA GLY A 29 -24.34 -12.32 17.43
C GLY A 29 -24.44 -10.79 17.52
N LEU A 30 -23.46 -10.12 18.15
CA LEU A 30 -23.43 -8.66 18.24
C LEU A 30 -23.20 -8.02 16.87
N ILE A 31 -22.38 -8.66 16.03
CA ILE A 31 -22.19 -8.31 14.62
C ILE A 31 -22.77 -9.45 13.77
N THR A 32 -23.92 -9.18 13.14
CA THR A 32 -24.51 -10.10 12.16
C THR A 32 -23.86 -9.95 10.79
N GLN A 33 -24.13 -10.86 9.86
CA GLN A 33 -23.63 -10.72 8.48
C GLN A 33 -24.11 -9.43 7.81
N GLU A 34 -25.34 -9.00 8.09
CA GLU A 34 -25.84 -7.71 7.61
C GLU A 34 -25.11 -6.55 8.28
N GLY A 35 -24.87 -6.61 9.59
CA GLY A 35 -24.06 -5.63 10.31
C GLY A 35 -22.65 -5.51 9.74
N SER A 36 -22.00 -6.64 9.43
CA SER A 36 -20.66 -6.64 8.80
C SER A 36 -20.67 -5.98 7.42
N LYS A 37 -21.69 -6.24 6.60
CA LYS A 37 -21.85 -5.57 5.29
C LYS A 37 -22.10 -4.07 5.44
N ALA A 38 -22.94 -3.67 6.40
CA ALA A 38 -23.21 -2.26 6.68
C ALA A 38 -21.95 -1.51 7.14
N LEU A 39 -21.18 -2.11 8.04
CA LEU A 39 -19.88 -1.57 8.48
C LEU A 39 -18.90 -1.45 7.30
N ALA A 40 -18.82 -2.46 6.44
CA ALA A 40 -18.00 -2.40 5.23
C ALA A 40 -18.44 -1.27 4.29
N HIS A 41 -19.74 -1.10 4.05
CA HIS A 41 -20.25 0.01 3.24
C HIS A 41 -19.93 1.38 3.83
N LEU A 42 -20.08 1.54 5.15
CA LEU A 42 -19.72 2.79 5.83
C LEU A 42 -18.21 3.05 5.74
N LEU A 43 -17.38 2.02 5.92
CA LEU A 43 -15.93 2.12 5.77
C LEU A 43 -15.56 2.53 4.34
N LEU A 44 -16.09 1.83 3.34
CA LEU A 44 -15.72 2.02 1.93
C LEU A 44 -16.24 3.34 1.36
N TYR A 45 -17.48 3.73 1.68
CA TYR A 45 -18.13 4.88 1.05
C TYR A 45 -18.07 6.17 1.87
N CYS A 46 -17.82 6.09 3.18
CA CYS A 46 -17.72 7.27 4.03
C CYS A 46 -16.31 7.42 4.61
N VAL A 47 -15.81 6.41 5.32
CA VAL A 47 -14.52 6.55 6.04
C VAL A 47 -13.34 6.66 5.08
N LEU A 48 -13.24 5.82 4.05
CA LEU A 48 -12.16 5.88 3.07
C LEU A 48 -12.09 7.24 2.35
N PRO A 49 -13.17 7.79 1.75
CA PRO A 49 -13.09 9.11 1.14
C PRO A 49 -12.76 10.21 2.15
N CYS A 50 -13.29 10.15 3.38
CA CYS A 50 -12.93 11.10 4.42
C CYS A 50 -11.43 11.05 4.79
N VAL A 51 -10.85 9.85 4.92
CA VAL A 51 -9.42 9.68 5.23
C VAL A 51 -8.56 10.18 4.08
N VAL A 52 -8.93 9.86 2.83
CA VAL A 52 -8.21 10.34 1.63
C VAL A 52 -8.24 11.87 1.58
N LEU A 53 -9.42 12.49 1.69
CA LEU A 53 -9.54 13.96 1.66
C LEU A 53 -8.77 14.62 2.80
N LYS A 54 -8.92 14.12 4.04
CA LYS A 54 -8.18 14.63 5.19
C LYS A 54 -6.67 14.56 4.99
N SER A 55 -6.19 13.52 4.31
CA SER A 55 -4.76 13.37 4.03
C SER A 55 -4.24 14.46 3.11
N PHE A 56 -5.05 14.94 2.16
CA PHE A 56 -4.65 16.01 1.24
C PHE A 56 -5.01 17.44 1.71
N CYS A 57 -5.81 17.59 2.77
CA CYS A 57 -6.11 18.87 3.41
C CYS A 57 -4.96 19.33 4.34
N ILE A 58 -3.80 19.59 3.75
CA ILE A 58 -2.58 20.02 4.44
C ILE A 58 -2.17 21.39 3.89
N GLU A 59 -1.60 22.25 4.73
CA GLU A 59 -1.02 23.51 4.25
C GLU A 59 0.14 23.24 3.29
N TYR A 60 0.10 23.88 2.12
CA TYR A 60 1.16 23.77 1.13
C TYR A 60 2.48 24.28 1.73
N SER A 61 3.50 23.42 1.68
CA SER A 61 4.86 23.76 2.08
C SER A 61 5.78 23.49 0.90
N GLU A 62 6.61 24.47 0.53
CA GLU A 62 7.58 24.36 -0.57
C GLU A 62 8.49 23.12 -0.41
N LYS A 63 8.86 22.80 0.84
CA LYS A 63 9.67 21.61 1.16
C LYS A 63 8.91 20.31 0.86
N GLY A 64 7.63 20.25 1.22
CA GLY A 64 6.79 19.06 0.97
C GLY A 64 6.56 18.80 -0.52
N ALA A 65 6.43 19.86 -1.33
CA ALA A 65 6.30 19.72 -2.79
C ALA A 65 7.58 19.16 -3.43
N VAL A 66 8.76 19.58 -2.96
CA VAL A 66 10.05 19.05 -3.44
C VAL A 66 10.20 17.59 -3.04
N GLU A 67 9.92 17.23 -1.79
CA GLU A 67 9.98 15.84 -1.32
C GLU A 67 9.04 14.92 -2.10
N LEU A 68 7.84 15.40 -2.42
CA LEU A 68 6.87 14.70 -3.25
C LEU A 68 7.40 14.46 -4.67
N ALA A 69 7.94 15.50 -5.32
CA ALA A 69 8.47 15.40 -6.67
C ALA A 69 9.69 14.45 -6.73
N VAL A 70 10.59 14.54 -5.74
CA VAL A 70 11.72 13.63 -5.59
C VAL A 70 11.23 12.20 -5.36
N GLY A 71 10.22 11.99 -4.52
CA GLY A 71 9.62 10.67 -4.27
C GLY A 71 9.02 10.03 -5.52
N ILE A 72 8.25 10.80 -6.31
CA ILE A 72 7.64 10.31 -7.56
C ILE A 72 8.72 9.98 -8.59
N THR A 73 9.70 10.86 -8.79
CA THR A 73 10.76 10.67 -9.78
C THR A 73 11.70 9.52 -9.41
N ALA A 74 12.11 9.44 -8.13
CA ALA A 74 12.91 8.31 -7.63
C ALA A 74 12.12 7.00 -7.72
N GLY A 75 10.84 6.99 -7.34
CA GLY A 75 9.97 5.81 -7.42
C GLY A 75 9.81 5.32 -8.86
N ALA A 76 9.56 6.21 -9.82
CA ALA A 76 9.50 5.88 -11.24
C ALA A 76 10.84 5.32 -11.75
N GLY A 77 11.97 5.91 -11.32
CA GLY A 77 13.30 5.42 -11.64
C GLY A 77 13.55 3.99 -11.13
N VAL A 78 13.18 3.71 -9.87
CA VAL A 78 13.30 2.37 -9.28
C VAL A 78 12.40 1.36 -9.98
N LEU A 79 11.17 1.74 -10.35
CA LEU A 79 10.25 0.89 -11.09
C LEU A 79 10.80 0.51 -12.48
N LEU A 80 11.31 1.48 -13.23
CA LEU A 80 11.91 1.25 -14.55
C LEU A 80 13.19 0.43 -14.46
N LEU A 81 14.02 0.68 -13.45
CA LEU A 81 15.21 -0.12 -13.18
C LEU A 81 14.86 -1.57 -12.85
N SER A 82 13.88 -1.78 -11.95
CA SER A 82 13.36 -3.10 -11.60
C SER A 82 12.83 -3.84 -12.84
N MET A 83 12.07 -3.15 -13.68
CA MET A 83 11.60 -3.67 -14.97
C MET A 83 12.76 -4.11 -15.88
N ALA A 84 13.80 -3.29 -16.00
CA ALA A 84 14.98 -3.60 -16.83
C ALA A 84 15.75 -4.82 -16.30
N VAL A 85 15.93 -4.92 -14.98
CA VAL A 85 16.55 -6.09 -14.34
C VAL A 85 15.72 -7.35 -14.59
N LEU A 86 14.40 -7.28 -14.36
CA LEU A 86 13.51 -8.41 -14.60
C LEU A 86 13.54 -8.83 -16.07
N TRP A 87 13.55 -7.88 -17.00
CA TRP A 87 13.68 -8.14 -18.44
C TRP A 87 14.97 -8.87 -18.79
N LEU A 88 16.11 -8.50 -18.19
CA LEU A 88 17.38 -9.15 -18.45
C LEU A 88 17.39 -10.63 -18.02
N PHE A 89 16.84 -10.93 -16.84
CA PHE A 89 16.92 -12.26 -16.23
C PHE A 89 15.75 -13.19 -16.60
N PHE A 90 14.54 -12.66 -16.74
CA PHE A 90 13.29 -13.46 -16.82
C PHE A 90 12.61 -13.43 -18.19
N ARG A 91 13.24 -12.89 -19.25
CA ARG A 91 12.61 -12.81 -20.61
C ARG A 91 12.31 -14.16 -21.27
N LYS A 92 12.95 -15.26 -20.86
CA LYS A 92 12.82 -16.57 -21.53
C LYS A 92 11.79 -17.47 -20.82
N ALA A 93 11.07 -18.28 -21.58
CA ALA A 93 10.23 -19.34 -21.01
C ALA A 93 11.09 -20.37 -20.24
N PRO A 94 10.62 -20.94 -19.11
CA PRO A 94 9.31 -20.71 -18.46
C PRO A 94 9.28 -19.53 -17.49
N TRP A 95 10.41 -18.86 -17.26
CA TRP A 95 10.61 -17.82 -16.22
C TRP A 95 9.81 -16.52 -16.44
N ARG A 96 9.24 -16.35 -17.62
CA ARG A 96 8.44 -15.19 -18.03
C ARG A 96 7.26 -14.91 -17.09
N GLN A 97 6.55 -15.95 -16.64
CA GLN A 97 5.42 -15.81 -15.70
C GLN A 97 5.84 -15.21 -14.34
N ILE A 98 7.02 -15.62 -13.86
CA ILE A 98 7.59 -15.10 -12.61
C ILE A 98 7.94 -13.62 -12.79
N GLY A 99 8.54 -13.25 -13.92
CA GLY A 99 8.82 -11.85 -14.26
C GLY A 99 7.57 -10.97 -14.26
N THR A 100 6.47 -11.43 -14.86
CA THR A 100 5.19 -10.71 -14.87
C THR A 100 4.65 -10.46 -13.46
N VAL A 101 4.63 -11.49 -12.60
CA VAL A 101 4.17 -11.35 -11.21
C VAL A 101 5.03 -10.35 -10.45
N LEU A 102 6.36 -10.42 -10.61
CA LEU A 102 7.27 -9.49 -9.96
C LEU A 102 7.07 -8.05 -10.44
N ILE A 103 6.81 -7.83 -11.73
CA ILE A 103 6.50 -6.49 -12.27
C ILE A 103 5.22 -5.93 -11.62
N ILE A 104 4.16 -6.74 -11.53
CA ILE A 104 2.88 -6.32 -10.94
C ILE A 104 3.07 -5.98 -9.45
N VAL A 105 3.78 -6.83 -8.71
CA VAL A 105 4.05 -6.60 -7.28
C VAL A 105 4.86 -5.32 -7.06
N ASN A 106 5.83 -5.02 -7.94
CA ASN A 106 6.59 -3.77 -7.86
C ASN A 106 5.71 -2.54 -8.10
N ALA A 107 4.73 -2.64 -8.99
CA ALA A 107 3.80 -1.56 -9.33
C ALA A 107 2.67 -1.36 -8.29
N ALA A 108 2.56 -2.25 -7.30
CA ALA A 108 1.54 -2.16 -6.25
C ALA A 108 1.80 -0.97 -5.31
N PRO A 109 0.75 -0.37 -4.74
CA PRO A 109 0.87 0.76 -3.83
C PRO A 109 1.49 0.36 -2.48
N ILE A 110 1.89 1.38 -1.72
CA ILE A 110 2.49 1.24 -0.41
C ILE A 110 1.49 0.61 0.57
N GLY A 111 1.93 -0.38 1.35
CA GLY A 111 1.09 -1.03 2.35
C GLY A 111 0.73 -0.11 3.52
N SER A 112 -0.54 -0.14 3.95
CA SER A 112 -1.07 0.71 5.03
C SER A 112 -0.36 0.55 6.39
N ASN A 113 0.28 -0.61 6.62
CA ASN A 113 1.01 -0.90 7.87
C ASN A 113 2.13 0.12 8.18
N ILE A 114 2.66 0.81 7.16
CA ILE A 114 3.67 1.86 7.33
C ILE A 114 3.16 3.00 8.23
N VAL A 115 1.87 3.35 8.16
CA VAL A 115 1.27 4.35 9.04
C VAL A 115 1.36 3.91 10.50
N VAL A 116 1.06 2.65 10.77
CA VAL A 116 1.09 2.14 12.13
C VAL A 116 2.51 2.06 12.65
N TYR A 117 3.48 1.69 11.82
CA TYR A 117 4.90 1.74 12.19
C TYR A 117 5.37 3.17 12.46
N ALA A 118 5.00 4.13 11.62
CA ALA A 118 5.31 5.54 11.85
C ALA A 118 4.77 6.00 13.21
N GLN A 119 3.52 5.63 13.53
CA GLN A 119 2.89 5.96 14.81
C GLN A 119 3.60 5.29 16.00
N ARG A 120 3.99 4.01 15.87
CA ARG A 120 4.70 3.27 16.93
C ARG A 120 6.12 3.79 17.18
N LEU A 121 6.75 4.35 16.16
CA LEU A 121 8.10 4.91 16.23
C LEU A 121 8.12 6.41 16.59
N GLY A 122 6.96 7.04 16.78
CA GLY A 122 6.86 8.48 17.04
C GLY A 122 7.27 9.35 15.84
N LEU A 123 7.20 8.79 14.64
CA LEU A 123 7.45 9.49 13.38
C LEU A 123 6.16 10.17 12.87
N ASP A 124 6.30 11.00 11.84
CA ASP A 124 5.17 11.70 11.23
C ASP A 124 4.20 10.71 10.55
N SER A 125 3.16 10.36 11.29
CA SER A 125 2.12 9.45 10.82
C SER A 125 1.20 10.14 9.82
N SER A 126 1.07 11.46 9.87
CA SER A 126 0.25 12.22 8.91
C SER A 126 0.88 12.15 7.53
N TYR A 127 2.19 12.39 7.46
CA TYR A 127 2.97 12.21 6.24
C TYR A 127 2.95 10.75 5.73
N ALA A 128 3.03 9.77 6.63
CA ALA A 128 2.92 8.36 6.24
C ALA A 128 1.55 8.04 5.60
N VAL A 129 0.44 8.56 6.15
CA VAL A 129 -0.90 8.38 5.58
C VAL A 129 -0.98 9.04 4.21
N GLN A 130 -0.46 10.26 4.07
CA GLN A 130 -0.40 10.99 2.79
C GLN A 130 0.29 10.17 1.69
N MET A 131 1.47 9.62 1.98
CA MET A 131 2.22 8.81 1.04
C MET A 131 1.48 7.54 0.64
N VAL A 132 0.80 6.88 1.60
CA VAL A 132 -0.03 5.70 1.31
C VAL A 132 -1.20 6.07 0.40
N CYS A 133 -1.96 7.12 0.73
CA CYS A 133 -3.08 7.60 -0.09
C CYS A 133 -2.62 8.00 -1.50
N LEU A 134 -1.53 8.77 -1.60
CA LEU A 134 -0.98 9.19 -2.89
C LEU A 134 -0.52 8.01 -3.73
N SER A 135 0.23 7.06 -3.16
CA SER A 135 0.69 5.87 -3.91
C SER A 135 -0.48 5.02 -4.41
N THR A 136 -1.58 4.97 -3.64
CA THR A 136 -2.81 4.28 -4.02
C THR A 136 -3.49 4.98 -5.20
N LEU A 137 -3.58 6.32 -5.17
CA LEU A 137 -4.12 7.09 -6.30
C LEU A 137 -3.25 6.98 -7.55
N LEU A 138 -1.92 7.10 -7.40
CA LEU A 138 -0.97 6.91 -8.52
C LEU A 138 -1.06 5.49 -9.09
N SER A 139 -1.37 4.48 -8.26
CA SER A 139 -1.51 3.08 -8.71
C SER A 139 -2.62 2.87 -9.75
N LEU A 140 -3.63 3.74 -9.80
CA LEU A 140 -4.67 3.71 -10.83
C LEU A 140 -4.10 3.87 -12.24
N ILE A 141 -2.95 4.55 -12.37
CA ILE A 141 -2.26 4.77 -13.63
C ILE A 141 -1.04 3.84 -13.75
N THR A 142 -0.25 3.67 -12.68
CA THR A 142 1.00 2.90 -12.79
C THR A 142 0.74 1.42 -13.07
N LEU A 143 -0.29 0.80 -12.48
CA LEU A 143 -0.63 -0.60 -12.73
C LEU A 143 -0.95 -0.89 -14.20
N PRO A 144 -1.91 -0.20 -14.86
CA PRO A 144 -2.21 -0.44 -16.26
C PRO A 144 -1.02 -0.10 -17.18
N VAL A 145 -0.24 0.95 -16.87
CA VAL A 145 0.96 1.30 -17.65
C VAL A 145 2.01 0.19 -17.57
N MET A 146 2.30 -0.32 -16.37
CA MET A 146 3.30 -1.38 -16.18
C MET A 146 2.87 -2.69 -16.83
N LEU A 147 1.58 -3.04 -16.78
CA LEU A 147 1.03 -4.19 -17.51
C LEU A 147 1.17 -4.03 -19.03
N SER A 148 0.90 -2.84 -19.55
CA SER A 148 1.02 -2.54 -20.98
C SER A 148 2.48 -2.63 -21.43
N LEU A 149 3.41 -2.08 -20.65
CA LEU A 149 4.85 -2.23 -20.90
C LEU A 149 5.28 -3.70 -20.81
N ALA A 150 4.80 -4.45 -19.83
CA ALA A 150 5.11 -5.87 -19.70
C ALA A 150 4.66 -6.65 -20.94
N ALA A 151 3.49 -6.35 -21.51
CA ALA A 151 3.03 -6.94 -22.77
C ALA A 151 3.98 -6.58 -23.95
N VAL A 152 4.36 -5.30 -24.09
CA VAL A 152 5.28 -4.85 -25.15
C VAL A 152 6.64 -5.53 -25.08
N PHE A 153 7.19 -5.71 -23.88
CA PHE A 153 8.49 -6.34 -23.66
C PHE A 153 8.46 -7.87 -23.71
N GLY A 154 7.30 -8.47 -24.01
CA GLY A 154 7.15 -9.90 -24.09
C GLY A 154 7.29 -10.56 -22.72
N PHE A 155 6.56 -10.06 -21.72
CA PHE A 155 6.30 -10.74 -20.45
C PHE A 155 4.90 -11.35 -20.37
N VAL A 156 3.92 -10.71 -21.00
CA VAL A 156 2.55 -11.21 -21.13
C VAL A 156 2.31 -11.70 -22.55
#